data_AF-U5VY52-F1
#
_entry.id   AF-U5VY52-F1
#
_cell.length_a   1.000
_cell.length_b   1.000
_cell.length_c   1.000
_cell.angle_alpha   90.00
_cell.angle_beta   90.00
_cell.angle_gamma   90.00
#
_symmetry.space_group_name_H-M   'P 1'
#
loop_
_entity.id
_entity.type
_entity.pdbx_description
1 polymer ?
#
loop_
_entity_poly.entity_id
_entity_poly.type
_entity_poly.pdbx_seq_one_letter_code
_entity_poly.pdbx_strand_id
1 'polypeptide(L)'
;MGYEVNVTRALVAGEGGWYPILRSEVDELVNGEADLVIDHRSIGWGSENLWFRDGALSANRPSDGLLRRMIELAARLDAWVIGDDGELYEWDGEQIVSRPQAPAWNSRYLTRGTSAAGLNYKAPIHPDEWAALAAGQSDFAMMTTIVAMLPSGVRRIACPPIPCWTGHPSGEPIPFFFDEDLIEVRRADAPTVDRMAALATVLGARVVDDDDQPA
;
A
#
# COMPACT_ATOMS: atom_id res chain seq x y z
N MET A 1 17.52 -12.44 -2.81
CA MET A 1 16.43 -11.91 -3.66
C MET A 1 17.04 -10.89 -4.61
N GLY A 2 16.45 -10.68 -5.79
CA GLY A 2 16.89 -9.61 -6.69
C GLY A 2 16.24 -8.29 -6.26
N TYR A 3 16.97 -7.19 -6.40
CA TYR A 3 16.48 -5.84 -6.20
C TYR A 3 15.30 -5.54 -7.16
N GLU A 4 14.20 -5.03 -6.63
CA GLU A 4 12.96 -4.77 -7.36
C GLU A 4 12.54 -3.30 -7.25
N VAL A 5 12.11 -2.72 -8.37
CA VAL A 5 11.53 -1.37 -8.42
C VAL A 5 10.06 -1.46 -8.82
N ASN A 6 9.21 -0.66 -8.20
CA ASN A 6 7.77 -0.68 -8.34
C ASN A 6 7.22 0.68 -8.77
N VAL A 7 6.34 0.70 -9.76
CA VAL A 7 5.36 1.78 -9.96
C VAL A 7 4.15 1.47 -9.10
N THR A 8 3.90 2.26 -8.07
CA THR A 8 2.85 2.00 -7.07
C THR A 8 2.31 3.30 -6.46
N ARG A 9 1.05 3.30 -6.00
CA ARG A 9 0.49 4.42 -5.22
C ARG A 9 0.74 4.26 -3.72
N ALA A 10 1.15 3.07 -3.30
CA ALA A 10 1.67 2.87 -1.96
C ALA A 10 3.05 3.51 -1.85
N LEU A 11 3.42 3.90 -0.64
CA LEU A 11 4.77 4.38 -0.36
C LEU A 11 5.71 3.22 0.04
N VAL A 12 5.19 2.08 0.47
CA VAL A 12 6.02 0.92 0.78
C VAL A 12 5.92 -0.12 -0.36
N ALA A 13 7.06 -0.71 -0.71
CA ALA A 13 7.08 -1.82 -1.66
C ALA A 13 6.28 -3.02 -1.11
N GLY A 14 5.40 -3.60 -1.93
CA GLY A 14 4.52 -4.71 -1.50
C GLY A 14 3.09 -4.28 -1.12
N GLU A 15 2.86 -3.01 -0.80
CA GLU A 15 1.53 -2.51 -0.41
C GLU A 15 0.66 -2.01 -1.57
N GLY A 16 1.05 -2.32 -2.81
CA GLY A 16 0.28 -1.93 -3.99
C GLY A 16 -1.18 -2.39 -3.92
N GLY A 17 -1.46 -3.52 -3.25
CA GLY A 17 -2.82 -4.06 -3.10
C GLY A 17 -3.74 -3.16 -2.28
N TRP A 18 -3.18 -2.37 -1.37
CA TRP A 18 -3.91 -1.43 -0.51
C TRP A 18 -4.25 -0.15 -1.26
N TYR A 19 -3.34 0.29 -2.13
CA TYR A 19 -3.50 1.49 -2.96
C TYR A 19 -3.36 1.11 -4.44
N PRO A 20 -4.32 0.36 -5.01
CA PRO A 20 -4.09 -0.30 -6.29
C PRO A 20 -4.08 0.70 -7.44
N ILE A 21 -3.14 0.48 -8.36
CA ILE A 21 -3.33 0.76 -9.77
C ILE A 21 -4.25 -0.33 -10.31
N LEU A 22 -5.41 0.05 -10.83
CA LEU A 22 -6.39 -0.90 -11.31
C LEU A 22 -5.97 -1.51 -12.65
N ARG A 23 -6.43 -2.74 -12.92
CA ARG A 23 -6.18 -3.39 -14.21
C ARG A 23 -6.66 -2.53 -15.39
N SER A 24 -7.83 -1.90 -15.25
CA SER A 24 -8.37 -1.02 -16.29
C SER A 24 -7.46 0.18 -16.58
N GLU A 25 -6.81 0.75 -15.56
CA GLU A 25 -5.87 1.86 -15.74
C GLU A 25 -4.60 1.40 -16.49
N VAL A 26 -4.13 0.18 -16.20
CA VAL A 26 -3.02 -0.43 -16.93
C VAL A 26 -3.40 -0.72 -18.39
N ASP A 27 -4.58 -1.29 -18.63
CA ASP A 27 -5.06 -1.57 -19.99
C ASP A 27 -5.20 -0.26 -20.79
N GLU A 28 -5.73 0.80 -20.19
CA GLU A 28 -5.81 2.14 -20.80
C GLU A 28 -4.43 2.72 -21.10
N LEU A 29 -3.47 2.58 -20.17
CA LEU A 29 -2.09 3.01 -20.36
C LEU A 29 -1.45 2.31 -21.56
N VAL A 30 -1.53 0.98 -21.62
CA VAL A 30 -0.93 0.17 -22.70
C VAL A 30 -1.61 0.48 -24.04
N ASN A 31 -2.94 0.57 -24.09
CA ASN A 31 -3.65 0.94 -25.31
C ASN A 31 -3.29 2.34 -25.82
N GLY A 32 -2.85 3.24 -24.93
CA GLY A 32 -2.43 4.60 -25.25
C GLY A 32 -0.95 4.77 -25.60
N GLU A 33 -0.16 3.69 -25.61
CA GLU A 33 1.31 3.72 -25.80
C GLU A 33 1.70 2.66 -26.84
N ALA A 34 2.06 3.09 -28.05
CA ALA A 34 2.31 2.18 -29.17
C ALA A 34 3.53 1.26 -28.99
N ASP A 35 4.40 1.57 -28.03
CA ASP A 35 5.61 0.80 -27.70
C ASP A 35 5.42 -0.18 -26.54
N LEU A 36 4.23 -0.19 -25.90
CA LEU A 36 3.89 -1.14 -24.85
C LEU A 36 3.04 -2.28 -25.40
N VAL A 37 3.33 -3.50 -24.92
CA VAL A 37 2.55 -4.69 -25.25
C VAL A 37 2.18 -5.40 -23.97
N ILE A 38 0.91 -5.77 -23.80
CA ILE A 38 0.46 -6.54 -22.63
C ILE A 38 0.21 -8.00 -23.01
N ASP A 39 0.82 -8.91 -22.26
CA ASP A 39 0.56 -10.34 -22.29
C ASP A 39 0.31 -10.86 -20.88
N HIS A 40 -0.95 -11.23 -20.60
CA HIS A 40 -1.42 -11.59 -19.26
C HIS A 40 -1.06 -10.54 -18.19
N ARG A 41 -0.02 -10.78 -17.40
CA ARG A 41 0.48 -9.90 -16.32
C ARG A 41 1.80 -9.22 -16.69
N SER A 42 2.35 -9.47 -17.87
CA SER A 42 3.60 -8.85 -18.31
C SER A 42 3.28 -7.69 -19.25
N ILE A 43 3.97 -6.56 -19.06
CA ILE A 43 3.95 -5.41 -19.96
C ILE A 43 5.34 -5.29 -20.55
N GLY A 44 5.48 -5.62 -21.83
CA GLY A 44 6.73 -5.53 -22.55
C GLY A 44 7.00 -4.14 -23.08
N TRP A 45 8.28 -3.76 -23.02
CA TRP A 45 8.83 -2.53 -23.58
C TRP A 45 10.22 -2.84 -24.17
N GLY A 46 10.33 -2.86 -25.50
CA GLY A 46 11.55 -3.29 -26.17
C GLY A 46 11.92 -4.74 -25.81
N SER A 47 13.06 -4.93 -25.14
CA SER A 47 13.53 -6.24 -24.65
C SER A 47 13.32 -6.45 -23.14
N GLU A 48 12.75 -5.47 -22.45
CA GLU A 48 12.52 -5.53 -21.00
C GLU A 48 11.01 -5.62 -20.71
N ASN A 49 10.66 -6.04 -19.50
CA ASN A 49 9.25 -6.23 -19.11
C ASN A 49 8.99 -5.73 -17.69
N LEU A 50 7.78 -5.22 -17.48
CA LEU A 50 7.18 -4.96 -16.18
C LEU A 50 6.19 -6.08 -15.84
N TRP A 51 6.00 -6.36 -14.56
CA TRP A 51 4.99 -7.30 -14.05
C TRP A 51 3.89 -6.54 -13.33
N PHE A 52 2.65 -6.70 -13.78
CA PHE A 52 1.49 -6.20 -13.08
C PHE A 52 0.98 -7.23 -12.07
N ARG A 53 1.15 -6.94 -10.79
CA ARG A 53 0.72 -7.77 -9.65
C ARG A 53 0.34 -6.89 -8.47
N ASP A 54 -0.68 -7.32 -7.74
CA ASP A 54 -1.10 -6.69 -6.48
C ASP A 54 -1.15 -5.16 -6.56
N GLY A 55 -1.81 -4.63 -7.60
CA GLY A 55 -2.00 -3.20 -7.77
C GLY A 55 -0.74 -2.37 -8.11
N ALA A 56 0.38 -3.01 -8.46
CA ALA A 56 1.63 -2.34 -8.83
C ALA A 56 2.24 -2.91 -10.13
N LEU A 57 3.06 -2.11 -10.81
CA LEU A 57 3.94 -2.56 -11.89
C LEU A 57 5.35 -2.72 -11.35
N SER A 58 6.01 -3.85 -11.58
CA SER A 58 7.34 -4.07 -11.01
C SER A 58 8.36 -4.59 -12.02
N ALA A 59 9.63 -4.23 -11.82
CA ALA A 59 10.76 -4.73 -12.60
C ALA A 59 11.91 -5.16 -11.70
N ASN A 60 12.51 -6.30 -12.03
CA ASN A 60 13.71 -6.78 -11.35
C ASN A 60 14.94 -6.15 -11.99
N ARG A 61 15.72 -5.39 -11.21
CA ARG A 61 16.95 -4.73 -11.67
C ARG A 61 16.78 -4.01 -13.03
N PRO A 62 15.86 -3.04 -13.13
CA PRO A 62 15.60 -2.35 -14.39
C PRO A 62 16.87 -1.65 -14.89
N SER A 63 17.05 -1.58 -16.21
CA SER A 63 18.04 -0.68 -16.80
C SER A 63 17.69 0.79 -16.51
N ASP A 64 18.64 1.72 -16.65
CA ASP A 64 18.34 3.16 -16.55
C ASP A 64 17.27 3.59 -17.57
N GLY A 65 17.25 2.95 -18.75
CA GLY A 65 16.25 3.19 -19.78
C GLY A 65 14.85 2.78 -19.33
N LEU A 66 14.72 1.57 -18.76
CA LEU A 66 13.46 1.10 -18.21
C LEU A 66 13.05 1.91 -16.98
N LEU A 67 13.98 2.27 -16.09
CA LEU A 67 13.68 3.07 -14.90
C LEU A 67 13.16 4.46 -15.28
N ARG A 68 13.74 5.10 -16.30
CA ARG A 68 13.18 6.33 -16.88
C ARG A 68 11.79 6.11 -17.42
N ARG A 69 11.56 5.02 -18.16
CA ARG A 69 10.23 4.69 -18.68
C ARG A 69 9.23 4.48 -17.54
N MET A 70 9.61 3.79 -16.46
CA MET A 70 8.78 3.62 -15.27
C MET A 70 8.36 4.97 -14.65
N ILE A 71 9.27 5.96 -14.58
CA ILE A 71 8.95 7.31 -14.10
C ILE A 71 7.90 7.99 -15.00
N GLU A 72 8.02 7.86 -16.32
CA GLU A 72 7.03 8.38 -17.27
C GLU A 72 5.65 7.72 -17.09
N LEU A 73 5.62 6.38 -16.93
CA LEU A 73 4.38 5.63 -16.69
C LEU A 73 3.77 6.00 -15.34
N ALA A 74 4.59 6.18 -14.30
CA ALA A 74 4.16 6.58 -12.96
C ALA A 74 3.49 7.96 -12.97
N ALA A 75 4.03 8.92 -13.73
CA ALA A 75 3.40 10.22 -13.91
C ALA A 75 2.02 10.12 -14.58
N ARG A 76 1.83 9.21 -15.54
CA ARG A 76 0.52 8.96 -16.16
C ARG A 76 -0.48 8.29 -15.23
N LEU A 77 0.01 7.42 -14.34
CA LEU A 77 -0.81 6.66 -13.38
C LEU A 77 -1.05 7.41 -12.06
N ASP A 78 -0.46 8.59 -11.89
CA ASP A 78 -0.45 9.34 -10.63
C ASP A 78 0.09 8.46 -9.48
N ALA A 79 1.27 7.89 -9.72
CA ALA A 79 1.93 6.90 -8.87
C ALA A 79 3.41 7.26 -8.65
N TRP A 80 4.04 6.58 -7.69
CA TRP A 80 5.45 6.70 -7.34
C TRP A 80 6.28 5.62 -8.02
N VAL A 81 7.60 5.84 -8.15
CA VAL A 81 8.58 4.80 -8.51
C VAL A 81 9.45 4.51 -7.30
N ILE A 82 9.30 3.34 -6.68
CA ILE A 82 9.89 3.02 -5.38
C ILE A 82 10.69 1.73 -5.45
N GLY A 83 11.92 1.73 -4.93
CA GLY A 83 12.71 0.52 -4.73
C GLY A 83 12.24 -0.31 -3.52
N ASP A 84 12.82 -1.49 -3.34
CA ASP A 84 12.50 -2.37 -2.21
C ASP A 84 13.01 -1.84 -0.85
N ASP A 85 14.04 -0.99 -0.86
CA ASP A 85 14.55 -0.28 0.32
C ASP A 85 13.78 1.04 0.60
N GLY A 86 12.69 1.30 -0.14
CA GLY A 86 11.84 2.47 0.04
C GLY A 86 12.39 3.76 -0.57
N GLU A 87 13.45 3.70 -1.37
CA GLU A 87 13.97 4.83 -2.12
C GLU A 87 13.00 5.26 -3.22
N LEU A 88 12.78 6.57 -3.34
CA LEU A 88 11.94 7.16 -4.37
C LEU A 88 12.81 7.59 -5.55
N TYR A 89 12.45 7.14 -6.75
CA TYR A 89 13.09 7.50 -8.01
C TYR A 89 12.33 8.60 -8.74
N GLU A 90 13.07 9.63 -9.15
CA GLU A 90 12.53 10.78 -9.87
C GLU A 90 13.45 11.18 -11.02
N TRP A 91 12.88 11.89 -11.99
CA TRP A 91 13.63 12.55 -13.06
C TRP A 91 13.82 14.02 -12.70
N ASP A 92 15.06 14.47 -12.56
CA ASP A 92 15.37 15.87 -12.20
C ASP A 92 15.39 16.83 -13.40
N GLY A 93 15.24 16.29 -14.62
CA GLY A 93 15.38 17.01 -15.88
C GLY A 93 16.56 16.52 -16.72
N GLU A 94 17.58 15.96 -16.10
CA GLU A 94 18.84 15.53 -16.73
C GLU A 94 19.16 14.05 -16.47
N GLN A 95 18.86 13.58 -15.26
CA GLN A 95 19.18 12.23 -14.81
C GLN A 95 18.12 11.67 -13.85
N ILE A 96 18.24 10.38 -13.57
CA ILE A 96 17.47 9.72 -12.53
C ILE A 96 18.15 9.99 -11.19
N VAL A 97 17.39 10.51 -10.24
CA VAL A 97 17.83 10.69 -8.86
C VAL A 97 17.03 9.77 -7.95
N SER A 98 17.71 9.17 -6.97
CA SER A 98 17.05 8.49 -5.86
C SER A 98 17.14 9.37 -4.62
N ARG A 99 16.05 9.38 -3.84
CA ARG A 99 16.03 10.02 -2.52
C ARG A 99 15.41 9.08 -1.49
N PRO A 100 15.83 9.18 -0.22
CA PRO A 100 15.09 8.52 0.85
C PRO A 100 13.63 8.98 0.79
N GLN A 101 12.71 8.04 0.97
CA GLN A 101 11.32 8.39 1.15
C GLN A 101 11.12 9.29 2.39
N ALA A 102 10.08 10.13 2.34
CA ALA A 102 9.61 10.92 3.47
C ALA A 102 9.42 10.01 4.71
N PRO A 103 9.59 10.53 5.94
CA PRO A 103 9.70 9.69 7.14
C PRO A 103 8.53 8.71 7.29
N ALA A 104 8.87 7.55 7.87
CA ALA A 104 8.00 6.42 8.14
C ALA A 104 6.57 6.86 8.48
N TRP A 105 5.61 6.20 7.85
CA TRP A 105 4.22 6.36 8.20
C TRP A 105 4.10 5.98 9.68
N ASN A 106 3.40 6.80 10.47
CA ASN A 106 3.07 6.47 11.86
C ASN A 106 2.09 5.29 11.87
N SER A 107 2.60 4.11 11.52
CA SER A 107 1.82 2.90 11.31
C SER A 107 1.63 2.24 12.65
N ARG A 108 0.46 1.67 12.83
CA ARG A 108 0.11 0.96 14.05
C ARG A 108 -0.47 -0.38 13.67
N TYR A 109 -0.14 -1.37 14.47
CA TYR A 109 -0.51 -2.75 14.22
C TYR A 109 -1.34 -3.26 15.39
N LEU A 110 -2.47 -3.89 15.09
CA LEU A 110 -3.17 -4.79 15.99
C LEU A 110 -2.57 -6.19 15.81
N THR A 111 -1.92 -6.70 16.84
CA THR A 111 -1.28 -8.01 16.82
C THR A 111 -1.39 -8.72 18.17
N ARG A 112 -1.49 -10.05 18.18
CA ARG A 112 -1.37 -10.87 19.41
C ARG A 112 0.08 -11.32 19.67
N GLY A 113 0.99 -10.99 18.75
CA GLY A 113 2.33 -11.53 18.65
C GLY A 113 3.37 -10.54 19.16
N THR A 114 4.59 -11.05 19.37
CA THR A 114 5.71 -10.30 19.96
C THR A 114 6.98 -10.33 19.13
N SER A 115 6.93 -10.77 17.87
CA SER A 115 8.14 -10.74 17.04
C SER A 115 8.35 -9.33 16.50
N ALA A 116 9.62 -8.90 16.41
CA ALA A 116 10.12 -7.58 15.99
C ALA A 116 9.79 -7.20 14.51
N ALA A 117 8.79 -7.85 13.93
CA ALA A 117 8.32 -7.68 12.57
C ALA A 117 6.80 -7.84 12.49
N GLY A 118 6.08 -7.70 13.62
CA GLY A 118 4.62 -7.86 13.69
C GLY A 118 4.06 -9.28 13.47
N LEU A 119 4.87 -10.22 12.96
CA LEU A 119 4.42 -11.55 12.55
C LEU A 119 3.91 -12.37 13.74
N ASN A 120 2.69 -12.88 13.56
CA ASN A 120 1.80 -13.38 14.58
C ASN A 120 1.68 -14.91 14.54
N TYR A 121 2.67 -15.60 13.95
CA TYR A 121 2.65 -17.04 13.63
C TYR A 121 2.18 -18.00 14.74
N LYS A 122 2.25 -17.60 16.01
CA LYS A 122 1.81 -18.41 17.16
C LYS A 122 0.38 -18.11 17.62
N ALA A 123 -0.18 -16.96 17.26
CA ALA A 123 -1.52 -16.51 17.66
C ALA A 123 -2.12 -15.56 16.58
N PRO A 124 -2.29 -16.01 15.33
CA PRO A 124 -2.74 -15.13 14.26
C PRO A 124 -4.10 -14.50 14.56
N ILE A 125 -4.30 -13.27 14.09
CA ILE A 125 -5.67 -12.74 13.94
C ILE A 125 -6.16 -13.25 12.59
N HIS A 126 -7.21 -14.07 12.61
CA HIS A 126 -7.73 -14.66 11.37
C HIS A 126 -8.58 -13.66 10.58
N PRO A 127 -8.59 -13.74 9.24
CA PRO A 127 -9.37 -12.81 8.41
C PRO A 127 -10.87 -12.89 8.71
N ASP A 128 -11.41 -14.09 8.94
CA ASP A 128 -12.83 -14.28 9.27
C ASP A 128 -13.20 -13.69 10.64
N GLU A 129 -12.27 -13.78 11.60
CA GLU A 129 -12.44 -13.19 12.93
C GLU A 129 -12.44 -11.66 12.84
N TRP A 130 -11.48 -11.09 12.10
CA TRP A 130 -11.43 -9.66 11.88
C TRP A 130 -12.68 -9.14 11.16
N ALA A 131 -13.10 -9.82 10.09
CA ALA A 131 -14.30 -9.48 9.34
C ALA A 131 -15.56 -9.53 10.22
N ALA A 132 -15.70 -10.57 11.05
CA ALA A 132 -16.83 -10.69 11.98
C ALA A 132 -16.84 -9.58 13.03
N LEU A 133 -15.66 -9.23 13.59
CA LEU A 133 -15.54 -8.14 14.55
C LEU A 133 -15.96 -6.80 13.92
N ALA A 134 -15.37 -6.45 12.76
CA ALA A 134 -15.64 -5.20 12.08
C ALA A 134 -17.12 -5.08 11.68
N ALA A 135 -17.72 -6.14 11.15
CA ALA A 135 -19.15 -6.17 10.80
C ALA A 135 -20.08 -6.00 12.03
N GLY A 136 -19.61 -6.38 13.22
CA GLY A 136 -20.34 -6.18 14.47
C GLY A 136 -20.21 -4.77 15.07
N GLN A 137 -19.32 -3.92 14.55
CA GLN A 137 -19.15 -2.55 15.03
C GLN A 137 -20.09 -1.60 14.28
N SER A 138 -20.90 -0.83 15.00
CA SER A 138 -21.81 0.15 14.40
C SER A 138 -21.11 1.34 13.76
N ASP A 139 -19.84 1.56 14.09
CA ASP A 139 -18.99 2.63 13.58
C ASP A 139 -17.97 2.12 12.54
N PHE A 140 -18.21 0.95 11.96
CA PHE A 140 -17.45 0.46 10.80
C PHE A 140 -18.34 0.35 9.56
N ALA A 141 -17.73 0.57 8.40
CA ALA A 141 -18.35 0.32 7.12
C ALA A 141 -17.36 -0.37 6.19
N MET A 142 -17.85 -1.30 5.37
CA MET A 142 -17.08 -1.82 4.24
C MET A 142 -17.05 -0.77 3.13
N MET A 143 -15.86 -0.35 2.74
CA MET A 143 -15.66 0.67 1.69
C MET A 143 -14.87 0.09 0.52
N THR A 144 -15.18 0.56 -0.69
CA THR A 144 -14.43 0.25 -1.91
C THR A 144 -13.66 1.45 -2.44
N THR A 145 -13.49 2.47 -1.59
CA THR A 145 -12.69 3.66 -1.88
C THR A 145 -11.98 4.11 -0.61
N ILE A 146 -10.73 4.55 -0.74
CA ILE A 146 -9.92 5.11 0.35
C ILE A 146 -9.29 6.43 -0.08
N VAL A 147 -8.87 7.22 0.91
CA VAL A 147 -8.05 8.42 0.69
C VAL A 147 -6.59 7.99 0.58
N ALA A 148 -5.94 8.36 -0.52
CA ALA A 148 -4.53 8.07 -0.79
C ALA A 148 -3.74 9.37 -0.99
N MET A 149 -2.45 9.34 -0.64
CA MET A 149 -1.51 10.41 -0.96
C MET A 149 -0.77 10.03 -2.25
N LEU A 150 -1.07 10.75 -3.32
CA LEU A 150 -0.51 10.53 -4.65
C LEU A 150 0.48 11.65 -4.98
N PRO A 151 1.31 11.50 -6.04
CA PRO A 151 2.17 12.58 -6.52
C PRO A 151 1.41 13.89 -6.80
N SER A 152 0.20 13.80 -7.36
CA SER A 152 -0.64 14.98 -7.62
C SER A 152 -1.33 15.56 -6.38
N GLY A 153 -1.27 14.87 -5.24
CA GLY A 153 -1.88 15.28 -3.97
C GLY A 153 -2.82 14.22 -3.38
N VAL A 154 -3.62 14.63 -2.40
CA VAL A 154 -4.54 13.75 -1.68
C VAL A 154 -5.81 13.52 -2.50
N ARG A 155 -6.14 12.27 -2.80
CA ARG A 155 -7.30 11.90 -3.63
C ARG A 155 -7.99 10.64 -3.10
N ARG A 156 -9.28 10.50 -3.41
CA ARG A 156 -9.99 9.22 -3.21
C ARG A 156 -9.75 8.32 -4.41
N ILE A 157 -9.31 7.09 -4.16
CA ILE A 157 -9.10 6.05 -5.17
C ILE A 157 -9.99 4.85 -4.87
N ALA A 158 -10.28 4.05 -5.91
CA ALA A 158 -10.95 2.77 -5.72
C ALA A 158 -9.97 1.74 -5.14
N CYS A 159 -10.50 0.81 -4.34
CA CYS A 159 -9.74 -0.27 -3.73
C CYS A 159 -10.63 -1.51 -3.55
N PRO A 160 -10.06 -2.70 -3.29
CA PRO A 160 -10.81 -3.84 -2.78
C PRO A 160 -11.62 -3.45 -1.53
N PRO A 161 -12.72 -4.17 -1.23
CA PRO A 161 -13.48 -3.94 -0.01
C PRO A 161 -12.58 -3.99 1.23
N ILE A 162 -12.57 -2.91 2.00
CA ILE A 162 -11.82 -2.78 3.24
C ILE A 162 -12.72 -2.28 4.38
N PRO A 163 -12.61 -2.82 5.61
CA PRO A 163 -13.27 -2.24 6.77
C PRO A 163 -12.66 -0.88 7.11
N CYS A 164 -13.50 0.15 7.15
CA CYS A 164 -13.10 1.49 7.57
C CYS A 164 -13.85 1.89 8.83
N TRP A 165 -13.13 2.45 9.80
CA TRP A 165 -13.73 3.11 10.96
C TRP A 165 -14.32 4.46 10.54
N THR A 166 -15.64 4.62 10.67
CA THR A 166 -16.38 5.83 10.28
C THR A 166 -16.66 6.77 11.45
N GLY A 167 -16.24 6.43 12.66
CA GLY A 167 -16.46 7.21 13.87
C GLY A 167 -15.34 8.21 14.20
N HIS A 168 -14.36 8.40 13.30
CA HIS A 168 -13.21 9.24 13.56
C HIS A 168 -13.60 10.74 13.72
N PRO A 169 -13.03 11.49 14.69
CA PRO A 169 -13.39 12.90 14.93
C PRO A 169 -13.18 13.86 13.75
N SER A 170 -12.29 13.51 12.81
CA SER A 170 -12.09 14.30 11.57
C SER A 170 -13.25 14.18 10.58
N GLY A 171 -14.13 13.18 10.74
CA GLY A 171 -15.17 12.83 9.78
C GLY A 171 -14.69 11.99 8.59
N GLU A 172 -13.37 11.78 8.44
CA GLU A 172 -12.81 10.92 7.40
C GLU A 172 -12.77 9.45 7.86
N PRO A 173 -13.25 8.50 7.04
CA PRO A 173 -13.12 7.08 7.35
C PRO A 173 -11.66 6.63 7.39
N ILE A 174 -11.28 5.86 8.41
CA ILE A 174 -9.92 5.35 8.60
C ILE A 174 -9.87 3.88 8.17
N PRO A 175 -9.09 3.51 7.13
CA PRO A 175 -8.98 2.13 6.68
C PRO A 175 -8.16 1.28 7.65
N PHE A 176 -8.63 0.06 7.91
CA PHE A 176 -7.94 -0.97 8.69
C PHE A 176 -7.55 -2.11 7.75
N PHE A 177 -6.28 -2.13 7.33
CA PHE A 177 -5.76 -3.09 6.36
C PHE A 177 -5.48 -4.41 7.06
N PHE A 178 -6.05 -5.49 6.56
CA PHE A 178 -5.68 -6.83 7.02
C PHE A 178 -4.46 -7.29 6.22
N ASP A 179 -3.39 -7.65 6.91
CA ASP A 179 -2.17 -8.16 6.30
C ASP A 179 -1.72 -9.43 6.99
N GLU A 180 -1.75 -10.55 6.25
CA GLU A 180 -1.50 -11.92 6.70
C GLU A 180 -2.20 -12.33 8.00
N ASP A 181 -1.68 -11.89 9.15
CA ASP A 181 -2.11 -12.24 10.50
C ASP A 181 -2.21 -11.07 11.49
N LEU A 182 -2.16 -9.83 10.98
CA LEU A 182 -2.30 -8.58 11.73
C LEU A 182 -3.26 -7.60 11.03
N ILE A 183 -3.63 -6.54 11.76
CA ILE A 183 -4.36 -5.40 11.18
C ILE A 183 -3.53 -4.14 11.31
N GLU A 184 -3.35 -3.44 10.21
CA GLU A 184 -2.56 -2.23 10.15
C GLU A 184 -3.43 -0.99 9.92
N VAL A 185 -3.08 0.09 10.60
CA VAL A 185 -3.60 1.43 10.32
C VAL A 185 -2.44 2.39 10.08
N ARG A 186 -2.46 3.00 8.90
CA ARG A 186 -1.50 3.99 8.44
C ARG A 186 -1.87 5.38 8.97
N ARG A 187 -0.87 6.15 9.43
CA ARG A 187 -1.04 7.53 9.98
C ARG A 187 -2.02 7.58 11.15
N ALA A 188 -1.95 6.58 12.03
CA ALA A 188 -2.79 6.55 13.21
C ALA A 188 -2.47 7.77 14.09
N ASP A 189 -3.47 8.61 14.33
CA ASP A 189 -3.41 9.66 15.34
C ASP A 189 -3.93 9.13 16.69
N ALA A 190 -3.99 9.99 17.71
CA ALA A 190 -4.42 9.55 19.04
C ALA A 190 -5.84 8.94 19.07
N PRO A 191 -6.88 9.56 18.45
CA PRO A 191 -8.20 8.91 18.34
C PRO A 191 -8.16 7.53 17.65
N THR A 192 -7.33 7.39 16.61
CA THR A 192 -7.14 6.12 15.92
C THR A 192 -6.51 5.07 16.83
N VAL A 193 -5.46 5.42 17.56
CA VAL A 193 -4.81 4.53 18.54
C VAL A 193 -5.79 4.11 19.65
N ASP A 194 -6.59 5.05 20.17
CA ASP A 194 -7.62 4.73 21.18
C ASP A 194 -8.65 3.73 20.65
N ARG A 195 -9.10 3.90 19.39
CA ARG A 195 -10.03 2.96 18.76
C ARG A 195 -9.39 1.60 18.56
N MET A 196 -8.14 1.57 18.11
CA MET A 196 -7.35 0.34 17.98
C MET A 196 -7.22 -0.37 19.33
N ALA A 197 -6.93 0.34 20.42
CA ALA A 197 -6.82 -0.26 21.76
C ALA A 197 -8.15 -0.88 22.24
N ALA A 198 -9.29 -0.25 21.91
CA ALA A 198 -10.60 -0.83 22.18
C ALA A 198 -10.84 -2.13 21.39
N LEU A 199 -10.48 -2.16 20.10
CA LEU A 199 -10.56 -3.37 19.27
C LEU A 199 -9.60 -4.46 19.76
N ALA A 200 -8.39 -4.09 20.16
CA ALA A 200 -7.38 -4.99 20.70
C ALA A 200 -7.91 -5.72 21.94
N THR A 201 -8.62 -5.02 22.83
CA THR A 201 -9.25 -5.63 24.02
C THR A 201 -10.23 -6.74 23.63
N VAL A 202 -11.05 -6.54 22.59
CA VAL A 202 -12.01 -7.55 22.11
C VAL A 202 -11.30 -8.73 21.46
N LEU A 203 -10.23 -8.47 20.73
CA LEU A 203 -9.41 -9.51 20.06
C LEU A 203 -8.45 -10.23 21.01
N GLY A 204 -8.29 -9.79 22.26
CA GLY A 204 -7.18 -10.26 23.11
C GLY A 204 -5.81 -9.99 22.47
N ALA A 205 -5.69 -8.87 21.76
CA ALA A 205 -4.50 -8.40 21.06
C ALA A 205 -3.90 -7.16 21.77
N ARG A 206 -2.93 -6.52 21.13
CA ARG A 206 -2.32 -5.23 21.55
C ARG A 206 -2.08 -4.32 20.36
N VAL A 207 -1.90 -3.03 20.62
CA VAL A 207 -1.48 -2.04 19.63
C VAL A 207 0.03 -1.83 19.76
N VAL A 208 0.75 -1.92 18.65
CA VAL A 208 2.20 -1.65 18.59
C VAL A 208 2.56 -0.71 17.44
N ASP A 209 3.72 -0.06 17.51
CA ASP A 209 4.33 0.69 16.41
C ASP A 209 5.25 -0.18 15.52
N ASP A 210 5.92 0.46 14.57
CA ASP A 210 6.83 -0.19 13.61
C ASP A 210 8.06 -0.85 14.29
N ASP A 211 8.40 -0.48 15.53
CA ASP A 211 9.49 -1.05 16.33
C ASP A 211 8.97 -2.05 17.38
N ASP A 212 7.72 -2.53 17.20
CA ASP A 212 6.99 -3.41 18.13
C ASP A 212 6.87 -2.86 19.56
N GLN A 213 7.00 -1.54 19.74
CA GLN A 213 6.79 -0.87 21.01
C GLN A 213 5.30 -0.64 21.24
N PRO A 214 4.82 -0.70 22.50
CA PRO A 214 3.46 -0.33 22.83
C PRO A 214 3.16 1.11 22.39
N ALA A 215 2.04 1.28 21.67
CA ALA A 215 1.55 2.57 21.19
C ALA A 215 0.59 3.24 22.19
#